data_AF-A0AAE8U9J5-F1
#
_entry.id   AF-A0AAE8U9J5-F1
#
_cell.length_a   1.000
_cell.length_b   1.000
_cell.length_c   1.000
_cell.angle_alpha   90.00
_cell.angle_beta   90.00
_cell.angle_gamma   90.00
#
_symmetry.space_group_name_H-M   'P 1'
#
loop_
_entity.id
_entity.type
_entity.pdbx_description
1 polymer ?
#
loop_
_entity_poly.entity_id
_entity_poly.type
_entity_poly.pdbx_seq_one_letter_code
_entity_poly.pdbx_strand_id
1 'polypeptide(L)'
;MKWFMITAEWLLFLYVVICLLSFNIIHLGNLLYVDMPHEEAMTVTTSFAQTSLFIIGIGAVCFYYMKYLRGSNAYKRSKAVIWGCLFTCHALASCFYLFMRYGLIWNRHEAMELLLSTVISFILTIQAVMKYYRC
;
A
#
# COMPACT_ATOMS: atom_id res chain seq x y z
N MET A 1 -9.85 29.66 6.88
CA MET A 1 -8.58 28.92 6.71
C MET A 1 -8.55 27.54 7.41
N LYS A 2 -8.86 27.43 8.72
CA LYS A 2 -8.81 26.12 9.43
C LYS A 2 -9.67 25.02 8.79
N TRP A 3 -10.91 25.32 8.43
CA TRP A 3 -11.83 24.37 7.78
C TRP A 3 -11.33 23.88 6.42
N PHE A 4 -10.81 24.79 5.58
CA PHE A 4 -10.24 24.44 4.28
C PHE A 4 -9.06 23.46 4.40
N MET A 5 -8.15 23.67 5.36
CA MET A 5 -7.05 22.74 5.61
C MET A 5 -7.54 21.36 6.04
N ILE A 6 -8.55 21.29 6.92
CA ILE A 6 -9.12 20.02 7.39
C ILE A 6 -9.77 19.27 6.23
N THR A 7 -10.53 19.97 5.37
CA THR A 7 -11.17 19.37 4.20
C THR A 7 -10.15 18.88 3.18
N ALA A 8 -9.11 19.68 2.89
CA ALA A 8 -8.03 19.29 1.99
C ALA A 8 -7.26 18.07 2.51
N GLU A 9 -7.00 18.01 3.82
CA GLU A 9 -6.36 16.87 4.47
C GLU A 9 -7.21 15.58 4.33
N TRP A 10 -8.53 15.70 4.52
CA TRP A 10 -9.44 14.56 4.35
C TRP A 10 -9.58 14.11 2.90
N LEU A 11 -9.62 15.05 1.96
CA LEU A 11 -9.64 14.72 0.53
C LEU A 11 -8.36 13.98 0.13
N LEU A 12 -7.19 14.48 0.55
CA LEU A 12 -5.91 13.82 0.28
C LEU A 12 -5.86 12.43 0.92
N PHE A 13 -6.32 12.30 2.17
CA PHE A 13 -6.43 11.00 2.83
C PHE A 13 -7.33 10.04 2.03
N LEU A 14 -8.51 10.48 1.62
CA LEU A 14 -9.47 9.68 0.86
C LEU A 14 -8.92 9.25 -0.50
N TYR A 15 -8.27 10.16 -1.23
CA TYR A 15 -7.62 9.84 -2.50
C TYR A 15 -6.57 8.74 -2.35
N VAL A 16 -5.68 8.87 -1.36
CA VAL A 16 -4.62 7.88 -1.16
C VAL A 16 -5.20 6.53 -0.71
N VAL A 17 -6.25 6.52 0.11
CA VAL A 17 -6.98 5.29 0.49
C VAL A 17 -7.58 4.61 -0.74
N ILE A 18 -8.29 5.35 -1.61
CA ILE A 18 -8.89 4.80 -2.82
C ILE A 18 -7.81 4.24 -3.74
N CYS A 19 -6.73 4.97 -3.96
CA CYS A 19 -5.61 4.53 -4.78
C CYS A 19 -5.01 3.20 -4.27
N LEU A 20 -4.77 3.07 -2.96
CA LEU A 20 -4.26 1.85 -2.34
C LEU A 20 -5.25 0.68 -2.46
N LEU A 21 -6.55 0.95 -2.25
CA LEU A 21 -7.59 -0.08 -2.32
C LEU A 21 -7.75 -0.60 -3.75
N SER A 22 -7.90 0.30 -4.73
CA SER A 22 -7.99 -0.05 -6.15
C SER A 22 -6.78 -0.85 -6.60
N PHE A 23 -5.59 -0.44 -6.17
CA PHE A 23 -4.35 -1.14 -6.48
C PHE A 23 -4.33 -2.57 -5.93
N ASN A 24 -4.63 -2.75 -4.64
CA ASN A 24 -4.70 -4.08 -4.03
C ASN A 24 -5.74 -4.97 -4.73
N ILE A 25 -6.91 -4.42 -5.10
CA ILE A 25 -7.96 -5.15 -5.81
C ILE A 25 -7.50 -5.56 -7.21
N ILE A 26 -6.84 -4.67 -7.97
CA ILE A 26 -6.35 -4.98 -9.32
C ILE A 26 -5.29 -6.09 -9.25
N HIS A 27 -4.35 -5.99 -8.30
CA HIS A 27 -3.34 -7.04 -8.13
C HIS A 27 -3.95 -8.38 -7.70
N LEU A 28 -4.89 -8.35 -6.74
CA LEU A 28 -5.61 -9.55 -6.32
C LEU A 28 -6.46 -10.16 -7.44
N GLY A 29 -7.11 -9.31 -8.24
CA GLY A 29 -7.86 -9.73 -9.43
C GLY A 29 -6.94 -10.39 -10.45
N ASN A 30 -5.81 -9.77 -10.78
CA ASN A 30 -4.81 -10.35 -11.67
C ASN A 30 -4.29 -11.70 -11.15
N LEU A 31 -4.09 -11.85 -9.84
CA LEU A 31 -3.70 -13.14 -9.25
C LEU A 31 -4.75 -14.23 -9.50
N LEU A 32 -5.99 -13.94 -9.14
CA LEU A 32 -7.10 -14.89 -9.27
C LEU A 32 -7.35 -15.25 -10.74
N TYR A 33 -7.05 -14.33 -11.66
CA TYR A 33 -7.20 -14.54 -13.09
C TYR A 33 -6.07 -15.41 -13.67
N VAL A 34 -4.81 -15.15 -13.28
CA VAL A 34 -3.63 -15.89 -13.75
C VAL A 34 -3.59 -17.34 -13.22
N ASP A 35 -4.23 -17.64 -12.09
CA ASP A 35 -4.35 -19.01 -11.55
C ASP A 35 -5.46 -19.86 -12.22
N MET A 36 -6.12 -19.36 -13.29
CA MET A 36 -7.06 -20.18 -14.07
C MET A 36 -6.31 -21.15 -14.99
N PRO A 37 -6.67 -22.44 -15.01
CA PRO A 37 -5.92 -23.50 -15.69
C PRO A 37 -5.90 -23.43 -17.23
N HIS A 38 -6.41 -22.36 -17.85
CA HIS A 38 -6.56 -22.21 -19.30
C HIS A 38 -6.00 -20.90 -19.88
N GLU A 39 -5.37 -20.04 -19.07
CA GLU A 39 -4.80 -18.77 -19.56
C GLU A 39 -3.27 -18.76 -19.58
N GLU A 40 -2.70 -18.07 -20.58
CA GLU A 40 -1.26 -17.86 -20.70
C GLU A 40 -0.74 -17.01 -19.54
N ALA A 41 0.40 -17.42 -18.96
CA ALA A 41 1.04 -16.68 -17.87
C ALA A 41 1.35 -15.24 -18.30
N MET A 42 0.65 -14.27 -17.70
CA MET A 42 0.82 -12.86 -18.05
C MET A 42 2.25 -12.41 -17.71
N THR A 43 3.01 -11.91 -18.69
CA THR A 43 4.34 -11.33 -18.45
C THR A 43 4.23 -9.92 -17.89
N VAL A 44 4.37 -9.79 -16.57
CA VAL A 44 4.13 -8.58 -15.77
C VAL A 44 5.29 -7.57 -15.84
N THR A 45 5.56 -6.97 -17.01
CA THR A 45 6.78 -6.14 -17.17
C THR A 45 6.56 -4.62 -17.09
N THR A 46 5.44 -4.09 -17.61
CA THR A 46 5.20 -2.62 -17.65
C THR A 46 4.32 -2.10 -16.51
N SER A 47 3.35 -2.89 -16.07
CA SER A 47 2.48 -2.54 -14.94
C SER A 47 3.24 -2.53 -13.61
N PHE A 48 4.31 -3.33 -13.48
CA PHE A 48 5.03 -3.52 -12.22
C PHE A 48 5.91 -2.33 -11.81
N ALA A 49 6.67 -1.77 -12.75
CA ALA A 49 7.50 -0.59 -12.46
C ALA A 49 6.64 0.64 -12.11
N GLN A 50 5.52 0.82 -12.81
CA GLN A 50 4.53 1.86 -12.50
C GLN A 50 3.94 1.65 -11.10
N THR A 51 3.61 0.41 -10.79
CA THR A 51 3.12 -0.01 -9.48
C THR A 51 4.11 0.30 -8.36
N SER A 52 5.39 -0.04 -8.55
CA SER A 52 6.46 0.18 -7.59
C SER A 52 6.67 1.67 -7.31
N LEU A 53 6.79 2.48 -8.37
CA LEU A 53 6.89 3.94 -8.25
C LEU A 53 5.67 4.54 -7.53
N PHE A 54 4.48 4.02 -7.80
CA PHE A 54 3.25 4.49 -7.18
C PHE A 54 3.20 4.17 -5.69
N ILE A 55 3.56 2.95 -5.28
CA ILE A 55 3.62 2.54 -3.86
C ILE A 55 4.68 3.34 -3.09
N ILE A 56 5.86 3.56 -3.69
CA ILE A 56 6.92 4.39 -3.08
C ILE A 56 6.43 5.84 -2.92
N GLY A 57 5.77 6.39 -3.95
CA GLY A 57 5.19 7.73 -3.91
C GLY A 57 4.12 7.87 -2.82
N ILE A 58 3.21 6.90 -2.72
CA ILE A 58 2.22 6.82 -1.64
C ILE A 58 2.90 6.70 -0.28
N GLY A 59 3.93 5.87 -0.16
CA GLY A 59 4.68 5.70 1.08
C GLY A 59 5.32 7.00 1.56
N ALA A 60 5.90 7.78 0.63
CA ALA A 60 6.44 9.11 0.93
C ALA A 60 5.35 10.08 1.39
N VAL A 61 4.22 10.18 0.67
CA VAL A 61 3.09 11.03 1.05
C VAL A 61 2.57 10.63 2.44
N CYS A 62 2.43 9.34 2.71
CA CYS A 62 1.96 8.82 3.98
C CYS A 62 2.94 9.07 5.12
N PHE A 63 4.25 8.97 4.87
CA PHE A 63 5.27 9.31 5.86
C PHE A 63 5.16 10.79 6.28
N TYR A 64 5.04 11.69 5.31
CA TYR A 64 4.80 13.10 5.59
C TYR A 64 3.47 13.32 6.32
N TYR A 65 2.42 12.62 5.88
CA TYR A 65 1.11 12.66 6.50
C TYR A 65 1.15 12.29 7.99
N MET A 66 1.73 11.14 8.32
CA MET A 66 1.84 10.61 9.68
C MET A 66 2.70 11.50 10.58
N LYS A 67 3.74 12.14 10.01
CA LYS A 67 4.58 13.12 10.71
C LYS A 67 3.79 14.38 11.09
N TYR A 68 2.96 14.89 10.18
CA TYR A 68 2.28 16.17 10.33
C TYR A 68 0.79 16.11 10.74
N LEU A 69 0.27 14.93 11.08
CA LEU A 69 -1.08 14.72 11.62
C LEU A 69 -1.45 15.77 12.68
N ARG A 70 -2.43 16.61 12.37
CA ARG A 70 -3.02 17.63 13.26
C ARG A 70 -4.45 17.22 13.66
N GLY A 71 -4.97 17.77 14.75
CA GLY A 71 -6.32 17.47 15.26
C GLY A 71 -6.34 16.83 16.65
N SER A 72 -7.52 16.41 17.10
CA SER A 72 -7.74 15.75 18.39
C SER A 72 -7.10 14.35 18.43
N ASN A 73 -6.87 13.82 19.63
CA ASN A 73 -6.24 12.50 19.78
C ASN A 73 -7.07 11.37 19.16
N ALA A 74 -8.40 11.41 19.32
CA ALA A 74 -9.30 10.44 18.68
C ALA A 74 -9.18 10.46 17.15
N TYR A 75 -9.05 11.66 16.57
CA TYR A 75 -8.90 11.84 15.12
C TYR A 75 -7.58 11.28 14.58
N LYS A 76 -6.48 11.52 15.31
CA LYS A 76 -5.17 10.98 14.92
C LYS A 76 -5.13 9.46 15.03
N ARG A 77 -5.75 8.91 16.09
CA ARG A 77 -5.85 7.45 16.30
C ARG A 77 -6.63 6.77 15.20
N SER A 78 -7.81 7.27 14.83
CA SER A 78 -8.63 6.64 13.78
C SER A 78 -7.89 6.57 12.44
N LYS A 79 -7.21 7.66 12.04
CA LYS A 79 -6.42 7.68 10.81
C LYS A 79 -5.19 6.78 10.87
N ALA A 80 -4.51 6.73 12.01
CA ALA A 80 -3.38 5.82 12.21
C ALA A 80 -3.82 4.36 12.08
N VAL A 81 -5.02 4.00 12.61
CA VAL A 81 -5.58 2.64 12.46
C VAL A 81 -5.88 2.34 10.99
N ILE A 82 -6.58 3.23 10.28
CA ILE A 82 -6.92 3.00 8.86
C ILE A 82 -5.64 2.82 8.03
N TRP A 83 -4.63 3.68 8.24
CA TRP A 83 -3.34 3.54 7.58
C TRP A 83 -2.64 2.22 7.91
N GLY A 84 -2.57 1.88 9.20
CA GLY A 84 -1.95 0.65 9.66
C GLY A 84 -2.60 -0.59 9.05
N CYS A 85 -3.93 -0.63 8.98
CA CYS A 85 -4.67 -1.72 8.34
C CYS A 85 -4.33 -1.83 6.84
N LEU A 86 -4.36 -0.72 6.10
CA LEU A 86 -4.07 -0.72 4.66
C LEU A 86 -2.65 -1.21 4.36
N PHE A 87 -1.65 -0.71 5.08
CA PHE A 87 -0.26 -1.13 4.88
C PHE A 87 -0.03 -2.59 5.29
N THR A 88 -0.71 -3.04 6.36
CA THR A 88 -0.65 -4.45 6.78
C THR A 88 -1.25 -5.35 5.71
N CYS A 89 -2.42 -5.02 5.17
CA CYS A 89 -3.05 -5.79 4.10
C CYS A 89 -2.14 -5.86 2.86
N HIS A 90 -1.57 -4.74 2.44
CA HIS A 90 -0.64 -4.70 1.30
C HIS A 90 0.63 -5.53 1.56
N ALA A 91 1.23 -5.42 2.75
CA ALA A 91 2.42 -6.19 3.12
C ALA A 91 2.14 -7.70 3.14
N LEU A 92 1.01 -8.12 3.73
CA LEU A 92 0.59 -9.52 3.77
C LEU A 92 0.30 -10.07 2.38
N ALA A 93 -0.42 -9.32 1.55
CA ALA A 93 -0.68 -9.69 0.17
C ALA A 93 0.65 -9.86 -0.60
N SER A 94 1.54 -8.87 -0.51
CA SER A 94 2.86 -8.90 -1.16
C SER A 94 3.74 -10.07 -0.69
N CYS A 95 3.72 -10.40 0.60
CA CYS A 95 4.37 -11.60 1.12
C CYS A 95 3.76 -12.89 0.55
N PHE A 96 2.44 -12.97 0.44
CA PHE A 96 1.76 -14.11 -0.15
C PHE A 96 2.16 -14.29 -1.63
N TYR A 97 2.23 -13.20 -2.40
CA TYR A 97 2.74 -13.22 -3.78
C TYR A 97 4.18 -13.74 -3.88
N LEU A 98 5.07 -13.26 -2.99
CA LEU A 98 6.45 -13.74 -2.94
C LEU A 98 6.56 -15.22 -2.56
N PHE A 99 5.63 -15.74 -1.76
CA PHE A 99 5.59 -17.15 -1.36
C PHE A 99 5.07 -18.07 -2.49
N MET A 100 4.05 -17.64 -3.22
CA MET A 100 3.50 -18.35 -4.40
C MET A 100 4.46 -18.40 -5.60
N ARG A 101 5.61 -17.72 -5.51
CA ARG A 101 6.68 -17.68 -6.52
C ARG A 101 7.18 -19.06 -6.97
N TYR A 102 6.99 -20.12 -6.18
CA TYR A 102 7.37 -21.48 -6.58
C TYR A 102 6.59 -22.06 -7.77
N GLY A 103 5.52 -21.40 -8.26
CA GLY A 103 4.73 -21.82 -9.43
C GLY A 103 4.70 -20.84 -10.62
N LEU A 104 5.37 -19.68 -10.54
CA LEU A 104 5.25 -18.60 -11.53
C LEU A 104 6.64 -18.24 -12.10
N ILE A 105 6.71 -17.88 -13.38
CA ILE A 105 7.94 -17.39 -14.03
C ILE A 105 8.14 -15.92 -13.65
N TRP A 106 9.03 -15.65 -12.68
CA TRP A 106 9.30 -14.29 -12.22
C TRP A 106 10.60 -13.74 -12.78
N ASN A 107 10.56 -12.50 -13.27
CA ASN A 107 11.76 -11.74 -13.52
C ASN A 107 12.43 -11.34 -12.19
N ARG A 108 13.76 -11.44 -12.11
CA ARG A 108 14.51 -11.18 -10.86
C ARG A 108 14.34 -9.74 -10.37
N HIS A 109 14.17 -8.80 -11.29
CA HIS A 109 13.93 -7.39 -10.99
C HIS A 109 12.55 -7.15 -10.36
N GLU A 110 11.50 -7.75 -10.90
CA GLU A 110 10.12 -7.63 -10.38
C GLU A 110 10.00 -8.22 -8.96
N ALA A 111 10.65 -9.36 -8.71
CA ALA A 111 10.70 -9.94 -7.37
C ALA A 111 11.39 -9.01 -6.35
N MET A 112 12.45 -8.31 -6.75
CA MET A 112 13.13 -7.34 -5.90
C MET A 112 12.29 -6.09 -5.64
N GLU A 113 11.54 -5.63 -6.64
CA GLU A 113 10.64 -4.49 -6.50
C GLU A 113 9.45 -4.80 -5.57
N LEU A 114 8.86 -6.00 -5.68
CA LEU A 114 7.83 -6.44 -4.75
C LEU A 114 8.36 -6.56 -3.32
N LEU A 115 9.58 -7.07 -3.17
CA LEU A 115 10.24 -7.15 -1.86
C LEU A 115 10.42 -5.74 -1.28
N LEU A 116 10.88 -4.79 -2.07
CA LEU A 116 11.06 -3.40 -1.65
C LEU A 116 9.73 -2.76 -1.23
N SER A 117 8.66 -2.94 -2.02
CA SER A 117 7.32 -2.42 -1.68
C SER A 117 6.78 -3.04 -0.39
N THR A 118 7.04 -4.34 -0.17
CA THR A 118 6.68 -5.06 1.04
C THR A 118 7.39 -4.47 2.26
N VAL A 119 8.71 -4.25 2.17
CA VAL A 119 9.51 -3.65 3.24
C VAL A 119 9.04 -2.24 3.59
N ILE A 120 8.79 -1.39 2.58
CA ILE A 120 8.26 -0.04 2.79
C ILE A 120 6.91 -0.10 3.52
N SER A 121 6.03 -1.01 3.10
CA SER A 121 4.72 -1.19 3.74
C SER A 121 4.85 -1.61 5.20
N PHE A 122 5.75 -2.55 5.53
CA PHE A 122 6.04 -2.94 6.91
C PHE A 122 6.52 -1.76 7.76
N ILE A 123 7.45 -0.95 7.24
CA ILE A 123 7.97 0.22 7.95
C ILE A 123 6.84 1.21 8.24
N LEU A 124 5.97 1.46 7.26
CA LEU A 124 4.83 2.37 7.42
C LEU A 124 3.78 1.83 8.39
N THR A 125 3.53 0.52 8.41
CA THR A 125 2.68 -0.12 9.42
C THR A 125 3.23 0.11 10.83
N ILE A 126 4.53 -0.14 11.04
CA ILE A 126 5.18 0.07 12.34
C ILE A 126 5.03 1.54 12.77
N GLN A 127 5.26 2.47 11.85
CA GLN A 127 5.08 3.90 12.14
C GLN A 127 3.63 4.25 12.47
N ALA A 128 2.66 3.64 11.79
CA ALA A 128 1.24 3.80 12.10
C ALA A 128 0.90 3.34 13.51
N VAL A 129 1.39 2.16 13.90
CA VAL A 129 1.21 1.62 15.25
C VAL A 129 1.90 2.50 16.29
N MET A 130 3.15 2.90 16.07
CA MET A 130 3.86 3.81 16.98
C MET A 130 3.13 5.14 17.16
N LYS A 131 2.56 5.69 16.08
CA LYS A 131 1.79 6.93 16.15
C LYS A 131 0.48 6.73 16.91
N TYR A 132 -0.19 5.59 16.73
CA TYR A 132 -1.41 5.25 17.47
C TYR A 132 -1.19 5.28 18.98
N TYR A 133 -0.09 4.69 19.48
CA TYR A 133 0.24 4.69 20.91
C TYR A 133 0.68 6.05 21.47
N ARG A 134 1.20 6.96 20.63
CA ARG A 134 1.61 8.31 21.05
C ARG A 134 0.49 9.35 21.06
N CYS A 135 -0.63 9.08 20.37
CA CYS A 135 -1.81 9.94 20.35
C CYS A 135 -2.74 9.55 21.50
#